data_AF-A0A9J5XIY6-F1
#
_entry.id   AF-A0A9J5XIY6-F1
#
_cell.length_a   1.000
_cell.length_b   1.000
_cell.length_c   1.000
_cell.angle_alpha   90.00
_cell.angle_beta   90.00
_cell.angle_gamma   90.00
#
_symmetry.space_group_name_H-M   'P 1'
#
loop_
_entity.id
_entity.type
_entity.pdbx_description
1 polymer ?
#
loop_
_entity_poly.entity_id
_entity_poly.type
_entity_poly.pdbx_seq_one_letter_code
_entity_poly.pdbx_strand_id
1 'polypeptide(L)' 'MALNSGDDGDRMREICTELEDVRHHIRGLELQMQDARSARNVGEFISLLDRRATYLEREAELEKELETKFNFFYRRFL' A
#
# COMPACT_ATOMS: atom_id res chain seq x y z
N MET A 1 -12.93 -2.91 33.88
CA MET A 1 -11.85 -2.72 32.90
C MET A 1 -12.51 -2.59 31.54
N ALA A 2 -12.65 -1.37 31.01
CA ALA A 2 -13.26 -1.12 29.69
C ALA A 2 -12.84 0.26 29.19
N LEU A 3 -11.65 0.35 28.58
CA LEU A 3 -11.13 1.56 27.92
C LEU A 3 -10.17 1.15 26.78
N ASN A 4 -10.62 0.35 25.80
CA ASN A 4 -9.80 0.05 24.60
C ASN A 4 -10.55 0.27 23.28
N SER A 5 -11.85 0.55 23.28
CA SER A 5 -12.64 0.60 22.04
C SER A 5 -12.45 1.85 21.18
N GLY A 6 -11.81 2.90 21.70
CA GLY A 6 -11.52 4.12 20.93
C GLY A 6 -10.23 4.02 20.11
N ASP A 7 -9.18 3.48 20.72
CA ASP A 7 -7.83 3.36 20.14
C ASP A 7 -7.80 2.42 18.93
N ASP A 8 -8.50 1.28 19.05
CA ASP A 8 -8.61 0.29 17.98
C ASP A 8 -9.29 0.86 16.72
N GLY A 9 -10.31 1.71 16.90
CA GLY A 9 -11.03 2.34 15.79
C GLY A 9 -10.21 3.40 15.07
N ASP A 10 -9.44 4.19 15.82
CA ASP A 10 -8.53 5.20 15.26
C ASP A 10 -7.38 4.54 14.52
N ARG A 11 -6.78 3.48 15.08
CA ARG A 11 -5.73 2.70 14.40
C ARG A 11 -6.22 2.06 13.10
N MET A 12 -7.43 1.48 13.11
CA MET A 12 -8.01 0.90 11.91
C MET A 12 -8.22 1.97 10.81
N ARG A 13 -8.66 3.17 11.19
CA ARG A 13 -8.83 4.29 10.24
C ARG A 13 -7.48 4.73 9.65
N GLU A 14 -6.46 4.88 10.48
CA GLU A 14 -5.10 5.22 10.03
C GLU A 14 -4.57 4.22 9.01
N ILE A 15 -4.70 2.92 9.30
CA ILE A 15 -4.24 1.87 8.39
C ILE A 15 -4.98 1.93 7.05
N CYS A 16 -6.29 2.17 7.06
CA CYS A 16 -7.08 2.34 5.84
C CYS A 16 -6.62 3.55 5.01
N THR A 17 -6.35 4.69 5.64
CA THR A 17 -5.81 5.88 4.95
C THR A 17 -4.41 5.60 4.39
N GLU A 18 -3.55 4.95 5.16
CA GLU A 18 -2.20 4.60 4.70
C GLU A 18 -2.24 3.62 3.51
N LEU A 19 -3.17 2.65 3.51
CA LEU A 19 -3.38 1.76 2.37
C LEU A 19 -3.81 2.51 1.11
N GLU A 20 -4.71 3.48 1.23
CA GLU A 20 -5.15 4.30 0.10
C GLU A 20 -3.97 5.09 -0.49
N ASP A 21 -3.14 5.68 0.37
CA ASP A 21 -1.93 6.41 -0.04
C ASP A 21 -0.91 5.48 -0.71
N VAL A 22 -0.60 4.33 -0.11
CA VAL A 22 0.34 3.35 -0.68
C VAL A 22 -0.14 2.89 -2.06
N ARG A 23 -1.42 2.58 -2.21
CA ARG A 23 -2.01 2.18 -3.50
C ARG A 23 -1.98 3.31 -4.52
N HIS A 24 -2.16 4.56 -4.10
CA HIS A 24 -1.99 5.72 -4.97
C HIS A 24 -0.55 5.81 -5.50
N HIS A 25 0.45 5.62 -4.64
CA HIS A 25 1.87 5.60 -5.06
C HIS A 25 2.19 4.46 -6.01
N ILE A 26 1.67 3.25 -5.77
CA ILE A 26 1.85 2.10 -6.67
C ILE A 26 1.31 2.42 -8.08
N ARG A 27 0.09 2.98 -8.18
CA ARG A 27 -0.49 3.40 -9.47
C ARG A 27 0.35 4.47 -10.16
N GLY A 28 0.87 5.44 -9.41
CA GLY A 28 1.79 6.46 -9.93
C GLY A 28 3.08 5.86 -10.50
N LEU A 29 3.66 4.87 -9.81
CA LEU A 29 4.85 4.16 -10.28
C LEU A 29 4.57 3.33 -11.54
N GLU A 30 3.40 2.72 -11.67
CA GLU A 30 3.02 1.97 -12.86
C GLU A 30 3.00 2.84 -14.12
N LEU A 31 2.50 4.08 -14.01
CA LEU A 31 2.55 5.07 -15.10
C LEU A 31 4.01 5.45 -15.44
N GLN A 32 4.83 5.77 -14.43
CA GLN A 32 6.24 6.11 -14.64
C GLN A 32 7.02 4.96 -15.27
N MET A 33 6.72 3.71 -14.89
CA MET A 33 7.32 2.52 -15.47
C MET A 33 6.94 2.34 -16.94
N GLN A 34 5.69 2.66 -17.31
CA GLN A 34 5.25 2.65 -18.70
C GLN A 34 6.02 3.69 -19.53
N ASP A 35 6.24 4.87 -18.98
CA ASP A 35 7.03 5.94 -19.62
C ASP A 35 8.50 5.53 -19.78
N ALA A 36 9.15 5.06 -18.71
CA ALA A 36 10.53 4.59 -18.74
C ALA A 36 10.73 3.43 -19.74
N ARG A 37 9.77 2.50 -19.79
CA ARG A 37 9.76 1.42 -20.79
C ARG A 37 9.64 1.95 -22.21
N SER A 38 8.75 2.92 -22.44
CA SER A 38 8.56 3.53 -23.77
C SER A 38 9.79 4.30 -24.22
N ALA A 39 10.50 4.95 -23.29
CA ALA A 39 11.77 5.61 -23.50
C ALA A 39 12.97 4.64 -23.61
N ARG A 40 12.77 3.33 -23.41
CA ARG A 40 13.82 2.29 -23.32
C ARG A 40 14.88 2.59 -22.25
N ASN A 41 14.52 3.33 -21.20
CA ASN A 41 15.41 3.63 -20.09
C ASN A 41 15.37 2.49 -19.06
N VAL A 42 16.21 1.47 -19.27
CA VAL A 42 16.23 0.26 -18.42
C VAL A 42 16.66 0.57 -16.99
N GLY A 43 17.61 1.50 -16.79
CA GLY A 43 18.10 1.86 -15.45
C GLY A 43 17.01 2.52 -14.60
N GLU A 44 16.26 3.45 -15.19
CA GLU A 44 15.09 4.06 -14.53
C GLU A 44 13.99 3.03 -14.28
N PHE A 45 13.71 2.16 -15.25
CA PHE A 45 12.70 1.11 -15.09
C PHE A 45 13.02 0.16 -13.92
N ILE A 46 14.28 -0.27 -13.76
CA ILE A 46 14.71 -1.09 -12.62
C ILE A 46 14.57 -0.31 -11.31
N SER A 47 14.98 0.96 -11.27
CA SER A 47 14.86 1.79 -10.07
C SER A 47 13.40 1.99 -9.64
N LEU A 48 12.48 2.09 -10.61
CA LEU A 48 11.04 2.18 -10.35
C LEU A 48 10.46 0.84 -9.87
N LEU A 49 10.95 -0.29 -10.38
CA LEU A 49 10.58 -1.63 -9.89
C LEU A 49 10.95 -1.81 -8.43
N ASP A 50 12.16 -1.43 -8.02
CA ASP A 50 12.60 -1.53 -6.63
C ASP A 50 11.70 -0.71 -5.70
N ARG A 51 11.38 0.54 -6.10
CA ARG A 51 10.42 1.38 -5.36
C ARG A 51 9.04 0.74 -5.28
N ARG A 52 8.55 0.18 -6.37
CA ARG A 52 7.23 -0.49 -6.42
C ARG A 52 7.20 -1.71 -5.50
N ALA A 53 8.29 -2.47 -5.42
CA ALA A 53 8.40 -3.61 -4.50
C ALA A 53 8.25 -3.16 -3.04
N THR A 54 8.92 -2.08 -2.63
CA THR A 54 8.79 -1.53 -1.27
C THR A 54 7.36 -1.13 -0.91
N TYR A 55 6.64 -0.48 -1.84
CA TYR A 55 5.23 -0.13 -1.57
C TYR A 55 4.31 -1.35 -1.52
N LEU A 56 4.57 -2.39 -2.31
CA LEU A 56 3.81 -3.64 -2.26
C LEU A 56 4.05 -4.41 -0.96
N GLU A 57 5.29 -4.43 -0.47
CA GLU A 57 5.61 -4.98 0.84
C GLU A 57 4.83 -4.24 1.93
N ARG A 58 4.81 -2.90 1.88
CA ARG A 58 4.05 -2.08 2.81
C ARG A 58 2.55 -2.32 2.73
N GLU A 59 1.99 -2.43 1.53
CA GLU A 59 0.57 -2.77 1.31
C GLU A 59 0.23 -4.11 2.00
N ALA A 60 1.06 -5.14 1.81
CA ALA A 60 0.85 -6.45 2.41
C ALA A 60 0.97 -6.44 3.94
N GLU A 61 1.88 -5.64 4.51
CA GLU A 61 1.99 -5.45 5.96
C GLU A 61 0.72 -4.86 6.56
N LEU A 62 0.17 -3.81 5.92
CA LEU A 62 -1.04 -3.12 6.38
C LEU A 62 -2.28 -4.01 6.21
N GLU A 63 -2.41 -4.73 5.09
CA GLU A 63 -3.49 -5.70 4.88
C GLU A 63 -3.45 -6.81 5.95
N LYS A 64 -2.25 -7.31 6.28
CA LYS A 64 -2.05 -8.29 7.35
C LYS A 64 -2.39 -7.73 8.74
N GLU A 65 -2.05 -6.47 9.02
CA GLU A 65 -2.43 -5.82 10.27
C GLU A 65 -3.96 -5.72 10.40
N LEU A 66 -4.65 -5.34 9.31
CA LEU A 66 -6.13 -5.29 9.28
C LEU A 66 -6.77 -6.66 9.52
N GLU A 67 -6.26 -7.69 8.86
CA GLU A 67 -6.76 -9.05 9.03
C GLU A 67 -6.53 -9.56 10.45
N THR A 68 -5.30 -9.44 10.96
CA THR A 68 -4.90 -10.05 12.24
C THR A 68 -5.45 -9.34 13.47
N LYS A 69 -5.54 -8.00 13.44
CA LYS A 69 -6.00 -7.21 14.60
C LYS A 69 -7.50 -6.93 14.57
N PHE A 70 -8.08 -6.76 13.39
CA PHE A 70 -9.46 -6.26 13.26
C PHE A 70 -10.41 -7.26 12.57
N ASN A 71 -9.92 -8.45 12.17
CA ASN A 71 -10.65 -9.38 11.30
C ASN A 71 -11.23 -8.70 10.06
N PHE A 72 -10.56 -7.65 9.59
CA PHE A 72 -11.03 -6.81 8.51
C PHE A 72 -10.30 -7.17 7.23
N PHE A 73 -11.02 -7.82 6.31
CA PHE A 73 -10.50 -8.12 4.98
C PHE A 73 -10.73 -6.94 4.07
N TYR A 74 -9.73 -6.08 3.91
CA TYR A 74 -9.76 -5.01 2.92
C TYR A 74 -9.67 -5.63 1.52
N ARG A 75 -10.81 -5.93 0.88
CA ARG A 75 -10.81 -6.57 -0.44
C ARG A 75 -10.11 -5.67 -1.47
N ARG A 76 -9.09 -6.25 -2.11
CA ARG A 76 -8.29 -5.73 -3.22
C ARG A 76 -9.05 -5.62 -4.54
N PHE A 77 -10.30 -5.12 -4.54
CA PHE A 77 -11.08 -4.96 -5.77
C PHE A 77 -12.07 -3.80 -5.68
N LEU A 78 -11.69 -2.66 -6.28
CA LEU A 78 -12.29 -2.11 -7.49
C LEU A 78 -11.25 -1.24 -8.21
#